data_AF-K0SC75-F1
#
_entry.id   AF-K0SC75-F1
#
_cell.length_a   1.000
_cell.length_b   1.000
_cell.length_c   1.000
_cell.angle_alpha   90.00
_cell.angle_beta   90.00
_cell.angle_gamma   90.00
#
_symmetry.space_group_name_H-M   'P 1'
#
loop_
_entity.id
_entity.type
_entity.pdbx_description
1 polymer ?
#
loop_
_entity_poly.entity_id
_entity_poly.type
_entity_poly.pdbx_seq_one_letter_code
_entity_poly.pdbx_strand_id
1 'polypeptide(L)'
;LQAPSPSPQCPTTSGKALEELGHKQPPTPIQTDNSTAAGIINNTVQPKQTKAMDMRFHWLRDRKLRDQLRFYWRPGTLNYADYMTKHHAPTHHRNVRGEFLTPQKQLLALRAAKLAKRSIQTALTISTIQAHINKHA
;
A
#
# COMPACT_ATOMS: atom_id res chain seq x y z
N LEU A 1 -17.43 -32.18 -19.01
CA LEU A 1 -17.23 -31.73 -17.61
C LEU A 1 -16.83 -30.26 -17.66
N GLN A 2 -17.81 -29.37 -17.75
CA GLN A 2 -17.57 -27.92 -17.76
C GLN A 2 -17.22 -27.52 -16.32
N ALA A 3 -16.06 -26.88 -16.11
CA ALA A 3 -15.74 -26.28 -14.82
C ALA A 3 -16.85 -25.27 -14.44
N PRO A 4 -17.31 -25.23 -13.18
CA PRO A 4 -18.31 -24.27 -12.77
C PRO A 4 -17.78 -22.85 -13.00
N SER A 5 -18.59 -22.02 -13.66
CA SER A 5 -18.35 -20.60 -13.82
C SER A 5 -18.05 -19.97 -12.46
N PRO A 6 -17.03 -19.10 -12.32
CA PRO A 6 -16.77 -18.43 -11.06
C PRO A 6 -18.03 -17.66 -10.64
N SER A 7 -18.50 -17.97 -9.44
CA SER A 7 -19.62 -17.27 -8.79
C SER A 7 -19.39 -15.76 -8.79
N PRO A 8 -20.45 -14.94 -8.82
CA PRO A 8 -20.33 -13.49 -8.83
C PRO A 8 -19.69 -13.04 -7.52
N GLN A 9 -18.38 -12.81 -7.56
CA GLN A 9 -17.63 -12.37 -6.40
C GLN A 9 -18.16 -11.00 -5.98
N CYS A 10 -18.60 -10.89 -4.73
CA CYS A 10 -19.08 -9.65 -4.13
C CYS A 10 -18.13 -8.48 -4.45
N PRO A 11 -18.63 -7.31 -4.85
CA PRO A 11 -17.82 -6.15 -5.21
C PRO A 11 -17.27 -5.48 -3.95
N THR A 12 -16.29 -6.08 -3.27
CA THR A 12 -15.54 -5.43 -2.19
C THR A 12 -14.05 -5.74 -2.32
N THR A 13 -13.50 -5.34 -3.47
CA THR A 13 -12.06 -5.31 -3.71
C THR A 13 -11.69 -3.85 -3.94
N SER A 14 -10.87 -3.29 -3.06
CA SER A 14 -10.35 -1.92 -3.13
C SER A 14 -9.56 -1.63 -4.43
N GLY A 15 -9.32 -2.66 -5.26
CA GLY A 15 -8.69 -2.56 -6.57
C GLY A 15 -9.64 -2.39 -7.76
N LYS A 16 -10.98 -2.47 -7.61
CA LYS A 16 -11.89 -2.36 -8.77
C LYS A 16 -11.74 -1.03 -9.53
N ALA A 17 -11.69 0.08 -8.80
CA ALA A 17 -11.49 1.41 -9.40
C ALA A 17 -10.12 1.52 -10.10
N LEU A 18 -9.09 0.86 -9.58
CA LEU A 18 -7.76 0.87 -10.21
C LEU A 18 -7.70 -0.04 -11.44
N GLU A 19 -8.40 -1.17 -11.41
CA GLU A 19 -8.53 -2.07 -12.56
C GLU A 19 -9.29 -1.41 -13.72
N GLU A 20 -10.36 -0.66 -13.40
CA GLU A 20 -11.08 0.18 -14.37
C GLU A 20 -10.19 1.27 -14.99
N LEU A 21 -9.20 1.76 -14.23
CA LEU A 21 -8.18 2.71 -14.71
C LEU A 21 -6.97 2.03 -15.38
N GLY A 22 -7.01 0.71 -15.59
CA GLY A 22 -5.93 -0.06 -16.25
C GLY A 22 -4.74 -0.42 -15.34
N HIS A 23 -4.86 -0.24 -14.02
CA HIS A 23 -3.84 -0.52 -13.03
C HIS A 23 -4.20 -1.72 -12.15
N LYS A 24 -4.04 -2.92 -12.71
CA LYS A 24 -4.25 -4.17 -11.95
C LYS A 24 -3.17 -4.34 -10.87
N GLN A 25 -3.56 -4.20 -9.59
CA GLN A 25 -2.64 -4.43 -8.48
C GLN A 25 -2.56 -5.92 -8.10
N PRO A 26 -1.35 -6.45 -7.83
CA PRO A 26 -1.21 -7.79 -7.25
C PRO A 26 -1.70 -7.81 -5.80
N PRO A 27 -1.91 -9.01 -5.20
CA PRO A 27 -2.25 -9.14 -3.80
C PRO A 27 -1.24 -8.40 -2.91
N THR A 28 -1.72 -7.53 -2.02
CA THR A 28 -0.85 -6.68 -1.22
C THR A 28 -0.06 -7.54 -0.23
N PRO A 29 1.29 -7.49 -0.25
CA PRO A 29 2.10 -8.22 0.71
C PRO A 29 1.99 -7.56 2.10
N ILE A 30 1.64 -8.35 3.12
CA ILE A 30 1.64 -7.94 4.53
C ILE A 30 2.65 -8.79 5.28
N GLN A 31 3.51 -8.15 6.06
CA GLN A 31 4.49 -8.81 6.91
C GLN A 31 4.06 -8.74 8.37
N THR A 32 4.23 -9.84 9.10
CA THR A 32 4.02 -9.89 10.55
C THR A 32 5.17 -10.62 11.21
N ASP A 33 5.51 -10.19 12.42
CA ASP A 33 6.51 -10.83 13.28
C ASP A 33 5.93 -11.91 14.20
N ASN A 34 4.61 -11.91 14.38
CA ASN A 34 3.92 -12.91 15.17
C ASN A 34 3.70 -14.19 14.36
N SER A 35 4.53 -15.20 14.63
CA SER A 35 4.47 -16.52 13.97
C SER A 35 3.14 -17.23 14.18
N THR A 36 2.54 -17.10 15.37
CA THR A 36 1.23 -17.67 15.67
C THR A 36 0.13 -17.02 14.85
N ALA A 37 0.13 -15.68 14.74
CA ALA A 37 -0.84 -14.97 13.91
C ALA A 37 -0.69 -15.35 12.43
N ALA A 38 0.54 -15.42 11.92
CA ALA A 38 0.80 -15.91 10.57
C ALA A 38 0.31 -17.34 10.37
N GLY A 39 0.55 -18.24 11.33
CA GLY A 39 0.11 -19.63 11.29
C GLY A 39 -1.42 -19.78 11.30
N ILE A 40 -2.12 -18.96 12.08
CA ILE A 40 -3.60 -18.95 12.13
C ILE A 40 -4.17 -18.49 10.78
N ILE A 41 -3.64 -17.40 10.20
CA ILE A 41 -4.10 -16.87 8.90
C ILE A 41 -3.76 -17.83 7.75
N ASN A 42 -2.64 -18.54 7.85
CA ASN A 42 -2.20 -19.50 6.84
C ASN A 42 -2.79 -20.91 7.02
N ASN A 43 -3.68 -21.12 7.99
CA ASN A 43 -4.25 -22.42 8.34
C ASN A 43 -3.19 -23.49 8.69
N THR A 44 -1.99 -23.06 9.08
CA THR A 44 -0.91 -23.94 9.56
C THR A 44 -1.10 -24.31 11.04
N VAL A 45 -1.72 -23.40 11.81
CA VAL A 45 -2.00 -23.57 13.24
C VAL A 45 -3.50 -23.44 13.48
N GLN A 46 -4.11 -24.45 14.08
CA GLN A 46 -5.50 -24.38 14.51
C GLN A 46 -5.60 -23.76 15.91
N PRO A 47 -6.36 -22.66 16.08
CA PRO A 47 -6.58 -22.08 17.40
C PRO A 47 -7.51 -22.96 18.24
N LYS A 48 -7.11 -23.31 19.47
CA LYS A 48 -7.87 -24.22 20.36
C LYS A 48 -8.92 -23.51 21.22
N GLN A 49 -8.64 -22.30 21.70
CA GLN A 49 -9.54 -21.50 22.55
C GLN A 49 -9.30 -19.99 22.38
N THR A 50 -9.87 -19.38 21.35
CA THR A 50 -9.68 -17.94 21.08
C THR A 50 -11.01 -17.22 20.82
N LYS A 51 -11.91 -17.22 21.82
CA LYS A 51 -13.28 -16.66 21.72
C LYS A 51 -13.31 -15.17 21.33
N ALA A 52 -12.32 -14.38 21.73
CA ALA A 52 -12.21 -12.95 21.40
C ALA A 52 -11.46 -12.65 20.08
N MET A 53 -10.73 -13.62 19.55
CA MET A 53 -9.81 -13.44 18.42
C MET A 53 -10.46 -13.85 17.09
N ASP A 54 -11.63 -14.50 17.15
CA ASP A 54 -12.19 -15.27 16.05
C ASP A 54 -12.59 -14.42 14.84
N MET A 55 -13.30 -13.30 15.06
CA MET A 55 -13.82 -12.48 13.96
C MET A 55 -12.73 -11.83 13.10
N ARG A 56 -11.63 -11.39 13.72
CA ARG A 56 -10.54 -10.69 13.02
C ARG A 56 -9.75 -11.66 12.13
N PHE A 57 -9.47 -12.85 12.64
CA PHE A 57 -8.78 -13.88 11.85
C PHE A 57 -9.65 -14.44 10.73
N HIS A 58 -10.95 -14.61 10.95
CA HIS A 58 -11.88 -14.98 9.88
C HIS A 58 -11.88 -13.95 8.75
N TRP A 59 -11.95 -12.65 9.07
CA TRP A 59 -11.84 -11.59 8.07
C TRP A 59 -10.49 -11.62 7.33
N LEU A 60 -9.37 -11.78 8.05
CA LEU A 60 -8.04 -11.85 7.42
C LEU A 60 -7.90 -13.08 6.50
N ARG A 61 -8.44 -14.23 6.90
CA ARG A 61 -8.48 -15.45 6.09
C ARG A 61 -9.32 -15.25 4.82
N ASP A 62 -10.48 -14.61 4.95
CA ASP A 62 -11.37 -14.31 3.83
C ASP A 62 -10.70 -13.34 2.83
N ARG A 63 -9.98 -12.32 3.33
CA ARG A 63 -9.18 -11.42 2.47
C ARG A 63 -8.03 -12.12 1.77
N LYS A 64 -7.41 -13.10 2.44
CA LYS A 64 -6.39 -13.97 1.83
C LYS A 64 -7.01 -14.87 0.75
N LEU A 65 -8.15 -15.48 1.02
CA LEU A 65 -8.85 -16.38 0.10
C LEU A 65 -9.33 -15.64 -1.16
N ARG A 66 -9.67 -14.37 -1.02
CA ARG A 66 -10.03 -13.47 -2.12
C ARG A 66 -8.81 -12.86 -2.84
N ASP A 67 -7.60 -13.36 -2.59
CA ASP A 67 -6.33 -12.89 -3.16
C ASP A 67 -6.12 -11.37 -3.05
N GLN A 68 -6.67 -10.74 -2.00
CA GLN A 68 -6.49 -9.32 -1.77
C GLN A 68 -5.20 -9.06 -0.98
N LEU A 69 -4.88 -9.95 -0.04
CA LEU A 69 -3.77 -9.82 0.89
C LEU A 69 -2.94 -11.09 0.91
N ARG A 70 -1.60 -10.95 0.92
CA ARG A 70 -0.66 -12.06 1.06
C ARG A 70 0.20 -11.89 2.30
N PHE A 71 0.03 -12.80 3.25
CA PHE A 71 0.68 -12.72 4.56
C PHE A 71 2.01 -13.48 4.59
N TYR A 72 3.06 -12.82 5.08
CA TYR A 72 4.39 -13.38 5.29
C TYR A 72 4.79 -13.22 6.75
N TRP A 73 5.48 -14.23 7.27
CA TRP A 73 6.15 -14.13 8.55
C TRP A 73 7.60 -13.65 8.35
N ARG A 74 8.07 -12.77 9.22
CA ARG A 74 9.47 -12.32 9.27
C ARG A 74 9.87 -12.07 10.73
N PRO A 75 11.12 -12.35 11.14
CA PRO A 75 11.61 -11.98 12.47
C PRO A 75 11.40 -10.49 12.81
N GLY A 76 10.93 -10.20 14.03
CA GLY A 76 10.52 -8.86 14.46
C GLY A 76 11.63 -7.83 14.59
N THR A 77 12.89 -8.25 14.75
CA THR A 77 14.05 -7.32 14.86
C THR A 77 14.17 -6.38 13.66
N LEU A 78 13.65 -6.80 12.50
CA LEU A 78 13.71 -6.03 11.26
C LEU A 78 12.36 -5.40 10.89
N ASN A 79 11.37 -5.44 11.81
CA ASN A 79 10.04 -4.92 11.58
C ASN A 79 9.95 -3.44 11.94
N TYR A 80 10.06 -2.57 10.93
CA TYR A 80 9.91 -1.12 11.11
C TYR A 80 8.52 -0.71 11.63
N ALA A 81 7.49 -1.55 11.49
CA ALA A 81 6.15 -1.23 12.00
C ALA A 81 6.11 -1.16 13.54
N ASP A 82 7.03 -1.85 14.21
CA ASP A 82 7.15 -1.86 15.68
C ASP A 82 7.47 -0.46 16.25
N TYR A 83 8.19 0.36 15.47
CA TYR A 83 8.50 1.73 15.85
C TYR A 83 7.25 2.60 16.04
N MET A 84 6.19 2.33 15.29
CA MET A 84 4.96 3.14 15.33
C MET A 84 4.02 2.71 16.46
N THR A 85 4.18 1.50 17.00
CA THR A 85 3.28 0.94 18.02
C THR A 85 3.85 1.03 19.43
N LYS A 86 5.16 1.24 19.57
CA LYS A 86 5.85 1.32 20.86
C LYS A 86 6.15 2.77 21.27
N HIS A 87 6.24 2.98 22.58
CA HIS A 87 6.79 4.20 23.13
C HIS A 87 8.32 4.17 23.03
N HIS A 88 8.91 5.27 22.54
CA HIS A 88 10.35 5.39 22.38
C HIS A 88 10.88 6.69 22.98
N ALA A 89 12.13 6.66 23.44
CA ALA A 89 12.81 7.85 23.92
C ALA A 89 13.09 8.83 22.76
N PRO A 90 13.19 10.15 23.03
CA PRO A 90 13.50 11.16 22.00
C PRO A 90 14.79 10.89 21.22
N THR A 91 15.79 10.27 21.85
CA THR A 91 17.05 9.87 21.20
C THR A 91 16.81 8.81 20.13
N HIS A 92 15.98 7.81 20.41
CA HIS A 92 15.62 6.76 19.45
C HIS A 92 14.86 7.34 18.25
N HIS A 93 13.91 8.27 18.50
CA HIS A 93 13.21 8.96 17.42
C HIS A 93 14.17 9.71 16.48
N ARG A 94 15.19 10.40 17.02
CA ARG A 94 16.19 11.11 16.20
C ARG A 94 16.98 10.15 15.31
N ASN A 95 17.34 8.99 15.82
CA ASN A 95 18.13 7.99 15.09
C ASN A 95 17.31 7.33 13.96
N VAL A 96 16.05 6.97 14.23
CA VAL A 96 15.20 6.24 13.27
C VAL A 96 14.50 7.16 12.27
N ARG A 97 14.37 8.45 12.58
CA ARG A 97 13.68 9.43 11.71
C ARG A 97 14.15 9.40 10.25
N GLY A 98 15.44 9.17 10.01
CA GLY A 98 16.00 9.12 8.66
C GLY A 98 15.51 7.96 7.80
N GLU A 99 15.04 6.87 8.41
CA GLU A 99 14.48 5.70 7.71
C GLU A 99 13.08 5.99 7.13
N PHE A 100 12.29 6.79 7.85
CA PHE A 100 10.90 7.07 7.48
C PHE A 100 10.71 8.40 6.75
N LEU A 101 11.47 9.43 7.12
CA LEU A 101 11.30 10.77 6.59
C LEU A 101 12.44 11.13 5.65
N THR A 102 12.07 11.59 4.45
CA THR A 102 13.04 12.15 3.51
C THR A 102 13.72 13.38 4.12
N PRO A 103 15.06 13.50 4.05
CA PRO A 103 15.78 14.68 4.52
C PRO A 103 15.23 15.97 3.92
N GLN A 104 15.07 17.01 4.75
CA GLN A 104 14.43 18.26 4.35
C GLN A 104 15.13 18.91 3.14
N LYS A 105 16.46 18.87 3.09
CA LYS A 105 17.25 19.40 1.96
C LYS A 105 16.86 18.74 0.64
N GLN A 106 16.76 17.41 0.62
CA GLN A 106 16.37 16.66 -0.57
C GLN A 106 14.93 16.96 -0.96
N LEU A 107 14.03 17.01 0.02
CA LEU A 107 12.62 17.31 -0.21
C LEU A 107 12.41 18.72 -0.77
N LEU A 108 13.15 19.73 -0.30
CA LEU A 108 13.13 21.08 -0.86
C LEU A 108 13.67 21.12 -2.30
N ALA A 109 14.79 20.44 -2.57
CA ALA A 109 15.35 20.35 -3.92
C ALA A 109 14.37 19.69 -4.91
N LEU A 110 13.72 18.59 -4.51
CA LEU A 110 12.71 17.91 -5.32
C LEU A 110 11.48 18.79 -5.58
N ARG A 111 11.04 19.57 -4.59
CA ARG A 111 9.93 20.53 -4.76
C ARG A 111 10.30 21.64 -5.73
N ALA A 112 11.49 22.23 -5.61
CA ALA A 112 11.96 23.27 -6.53
C ALA A 112 12.04 22.72 -7.97
N ALA A 113 12.62 21.52 -8.15
CA ALA A 113 12.68 20.87 -9.46
C ALA A 113 11.28 20.58 -10.05
N LYS A 114 10.33 20.15 -9.22
CA LYS A 114 8.94 19.91 -9.65
C LYS A 114 8.25 21.21 -10.08
N LEU A 115 8.47 22.31 -9.37
CA LEU A 115 7.93 23.62 -9.72
C LEU A 115 8.50 24.11 -11.06
N ALA A 116 9.82 24.01 -11.26
CA ALA A 116 10.46 24.38 -12.52
C ALA A 116 9.95 23.56 -13.72
N LYS A 117 9.77 22.24 -13.56
CA LYS A 117 9.17 21.39 -14.62
C LYS A 117 7.74 21.82 -14.94
N ARG A 118 6.94 22.15 -13.92
CA ARG A 118 5.56 22.61 -14.13
C ARG A 118 5.53 23.96 -14.84
N SER A 119 6.37 24.93 -14.46
CA SER A 119 6.38 26.24 -15.12
C SER A 119 6.74 26.14 -16.60
N ILE A 120 7.73 25.31 -16.95
CA ILE A 120 8.10 25.04 -18.34
C ILE A 120 6.94 24.38 -19.09
N GLN A 121 6.30 23.35 -18.51
CA GLN A 121 5.16 22.69 -19.13
C GLN A 121 4.00 23.66 -19.37
N THR A 122 3.71 24.52 -18.39
CA THR A 122 2.67 25.55 -18.51
C THR A 122 2.99 26.55 -19.62
N ALA A 123 4.23 27.05 -19.69
CA ALA A 123 4.65 27.95 -20.76
C ALA A 123 4.52 27.32 -22.15
N LEU A 124 4.93 26.06 -22.30
CA LEU A 124 4.76 25.30 -23.54
C LEU A 124 3.28 25.15 -23.90
N THR A 125 2.42 24.76 -22.95
CA THR A 125 0.99 24.63 -23.22
C THR A 125 0.35 25.96 -23.63
N ILE A 126 0.73 27.07 -23.00
CA ILE A 126 0.24 28.40 -23.36
C ILE A 126 0.67 28.75 -24.78
N SER A 127 1.94 28.50 -25.13
CA SER A 127 2.45 28.71 -26.49
C SER A 127 1.69 27.89 -27.53
N THR A 128 1.39 26.61 -27.23
CA THR A 128 0.65 25.73 -28.14
C THR A 128 -0.79 26.23 -28.33
N ILE A 129 -1.44 26.67 -27.26
CA ILE A 129 -2.79 27.25 -27.31
C ILE A 129 -2.79 28.53 -28.14
N GLN A 130 -1.82 29.43 -27.93
CA GLN A 130 -1.71 30.66 -28.69
C GLN A 130 -1.48 30.40 -30.19
N ALA A 131 -0.62 29.43 -30.52
CA ALA A 131 -0.40 29.02 -31.91
C ALA A 131 -1.66 28.42 -32.55
N HIS A 132 -2.47 27.69 -31.79
CA HIS A 132 -3.76 27.17 -32.26
C HIS A 132 -4.74 28.31 -32.54
N ILE A 133 -4.88 29.28 -31.62
CA ILE A 133 -5.74 30.45 -31.80
C ILE A 133 -5.34 31.22 -33.07
N ASN A 134 -4.04 31.51 -33.24
CA ASN A 134 -3.54 32.25 -34.40
C ASN A 134 -3.74 31.53 -35.75
N LYS A 135 -3.93 30.21 -35.74
CA LYS A 135 -4.20 29.41 -36.96
C LYS A 135 -5.68 29.43 -37.37
N HIS A 136 -6.57 29.70 -36.42
CA HIS A 136 -8.02 29.71 -36.60
C HIS A 136 -8.64 31.12 -36.56
N ALA A 137 -7.83 32.15 -36.34
CA ALA A 137 -8.15 33.56 -36.55
C ALA A 137 -7.81 33.98 -37.98
#